data_AF-A0A925SIK9-F1
#
_entry.id   AF-A0A925SIK9-F1
#
_cell.length_a   1.000
_cell.length_b   1.000
_cell.length_c   1.000
_cell.angle_alpha   90.00
_cell.angle_beta   90.00
_cell.angle_gamma   90.00
#
_symmetry.space_group_name_H-M   'P 1'
#
loop_
_entity.id
_entity.type
_entity.pdbx_description
1 polymer ?
#
loop_
_entity_poly.entity_id
_entity_poly.type
_entity_poly.pdbx_seq_one_letter_code
_entity_poly.pdbx_strand_id
1 'polypeptide(L)'
;WSAWTDLRFAVDGEPAVWERPFGRGRILIARGLFGPSLIDAPDNAATRALLARAAAKLSPALRPVSGQRGLTTVPIACAHGTLVAVLAPETTEGGIRPIRLQGAPGRVWQDFWTGETHTADATGELALPAIDGVALLWNEAPAPLAKTPV
;
A
#
# COMPACT_ATOMS: atom_id res chain seq x y z
N TRP A 1 6.71 -25.86 5.24
CA TRP A 1 5.48 -25.36 4.61
C TRP A 1 4.38 -25.39 5.66
N SER A 2 3.61 -24.32 5.77
CA SER A 2 2.50 -24.17 6.72
C SER A 2 1.21 -23.98 5.95
N ALA A 3 0.20 -24.79 6.24
CA ALA A 3 -1.11 -24.69 5.61
C ALA A 3 -1.92 -23.52 6.20
N TRP A 4 -2.64 -22.79 5.35
CA TRP A 4 -3.67 -21.87 5.83
C TRP A 4 -4.87 -22.69 6.32
N THR A 5 -5.26 -22.51 7.59
CA THR A 5 -6.28 -23.36 8.23
C THR A 5 -7.71 -23.03 7.83
N ASP A 6 -7.93 -21.81 7.35
CA ASP A 6 -9.25 -21.23 7.08
C ASP A 6 -9.67 -21.33 5.61
N LEU A 7 -8.75 -21.64 4.70
CA LEU A 7 -9.04 -21.81 3.28
C LEU A 7 -8.89 -23.28 2.87
N ARG A 8 -10.02 -24.00 2.78
CA ARG A 8 -10.08 -25.43 2.54
C ARG A 8 -11.02 -25.78 1.39
N PHE A 9 -10.76 -26.89 0.72
CA PHE A 9 -11.70 -27.45 -0.24
C PHE A 9 -12.93 -28.00 0.47
N ALA A 10 -14.12 -27.73 -0.08
CA ALA A 10 -15.38 -28.20 0.50
C ALA A 10 -15.55 -29.73 0.40
N VAL A 11 -14.86 -30.38 -0.54
CA VAL A 11 -15.04 -31.81 -0.84
C VAL A 11 -14.30 -32.73 0.13
N ASP A 12 -13.07 -32.38 0.52
CA ASP A 12 -12.18 -33.21 1.33
C ASP A 12 -11.63 -32.49 2.57
N GLY A 13 -11.91 -31.19 2.72
CA GLY A 13 -11.39 -30.38 3.81
C GLY A 13 -9.89 -30.10 3.73
N GLU A 14 -9.22 -30.51 2.64
CA GLU A 14 -7.80 -30.28 2.45
C GLU A 14 -7.51 -28.78 2.34
N PRO A 15 -6.40 -28.27 2.90
CA PRO A 15 -5.99 -26.89 2.69
C PRO A 15 -5.82 -26.59 1.20
N ALA A 16 -6.25 -25.41 0.79
CA ALA A 16 -6.06 -24.95 -0.59
C ALA A 16 -4.80 -24.09 -0.77
N VAL A 17 -4.18 -23.62 0.33
CA VAL A 17 -2.99 -22.75 0.30
C VAL A 17 -1.97 -23.17 1.34
N TRP A 18 -0.70 -23.14 0.94
CA TRP A 18 0.46 -23.32 1.80
C TRP A 18 1.42 -22.16 1.65
N GLU A 19 2.05 -21.80 2.76
CA GLU A 19 3.09 -20.77 2.79
C GLU A 19 4.42 -21.29 3.34
N ARG A 20 5.51 -20.66 2.92
CA ARG A 20 6.80 -20.78 3.62
C ARG A 20 7.55 -19.45 3.58
N PRO A 21 8.37 -19.14 4.60
CA PRO A 21 9.31 -18.03 4.54
C PRO A 21 10.30 -18.19 3.38
N PHE A 22 10.69 -17.08 2.76
CA PHE A 22 11.75 -17.03 1.74
C PHE A 22 12.44 -15.67 1.75
N GLY A 23 13.65 -15.62 2.32
CA GLY A 23 14.37 -14.36 2.53
C GLY A 23 13.56 -13.38 3.39
N ARG A 24 13.39 -12.15 2.90
CA ARG A 24 12.53 -11.11 3.53
C ARG A 24 11.04 -11.25 3.21
N GLY A 25 10.67 -12.25 2.42
CA GLY A 25 9.30 -12.48 1.97
C GLY A 25 8.80 -13.88 2.30
N ARG A 26 7.79 -14.31 1.54
CA ARG A 26 7.18 -15.64 1.65
C ARG A 26 6.77 -16.14 0.28
N ILE A 27 6.85 -17.45 0.09
CA ILE A 27 6.31 -18.13 -1.10
C ILE A 27 4.95 -18.70 -0.71
N LEU A 28 3.95 -18.45 -1.56
CA LEU A 28 2.63 -19.04 -1.46
C LEU A 28 2.44 -20.02 -2.59
N ILE A 29 1.98 -21.22 -2.26
CA ILE A 29 1.47 -22.20 -3.24
C ILE A 29 -0.01 -22.34 -2.99
N ALA A 30 -0.81 -22.15 -4.03
CA ALA A 30 -2.25 -22.33 -3.99
C ALA A 30 -2.65 -23.43 -4.98
N ARG A 31 -3.52 -24.34 -4.55
CA ARG A 31 -4.15 -25.35 -5.41
C ARG A 31 -5.53 -24.83 -5.78
N GLY A 32 -5.83 -24.75 -7.08
CA GLY A 32 -7.12 -24.23 -7.56
C GLY A 32 -7.08 -23.79 -9.01
N LEU A 33 -8.26 -23.48 -9.56
CA LEU A 33 -8.41 -22.92 -10.90
C LEU A 33 -8.24 -21.40 -10.85
N PHE A 34 -7.03 -20.93 -11.11
CA PHE A 34 -6.69 -19.50 -11.05
C PHE A 34 -6.78 -18.76 -12.39
N GLY A 35 -7.17 -19.46 -13.47
CA GLY A 35 -7.26 -18.91 -14.81
C GLY A 35 -5.88 -18.69 -15.47
N PRO A 36 -5.84 -18.43 -16.79
CA PRO A 36 -4.59 -18.43 -17.58
C PRO A 36 -3.60 -17.31 -17.23
N SER A 37 -4.06 -16.15 -16.77
CA SER A 37 -3.23 -15.13 -16.13
C SER A 37 -4.15 -14.07 -15.54
N LEU A 38 -3.72 -13.33 -14.51
CA LEU A 38 -4.45 -12.14 -14.05
C LEU A 38 -4.45 -10.99 -15.07
N ILE A 39 -3.59 -11.09 -16.09
CA ILE A 39 -3.50 -10.11 -17.17
C ILE A 39 -4.67 -10.31 -18.14
N ASP A 40 -5.08 -11.55 -18.38
CA ASP A 40 -6.12 -11.90 -19.36
C ASP A 40 -7.52 -12.13 -18.74
N ALA A 41 -7.59 -12.41 -17.43
CA ALA A 41 -8.86 -12.69 -16.73
C ALA A 41 -8.94 -11.92 -15.38
N PRO A 42 -9.20 -10.59 -15.41
CA PRO A 42 -9.20 -9.73 -14.22
C PRO A 42 -10.29 -10.08 -13.19
N ASP A 43 -11.28 -10.90 -13.56
CA ASP A 43 -12.44 -11.20 -12.74
C ASP A 43 -12.32 -12.43 -11.82
N ASN A 44 -11.17 -13.09 -11.75
CA ASN A 44 -11.01 -14.22 -10.84
C ASN A 44 -11.00 -13.76 -9.35
N ALA A 45 -12.16 -13.86 -8.71
CA ALA A 45 -12.38 -13.46 -7.32
C ALA A 45 -11.47 -14.21 -6.33
N ALA A 46 -11.22 -15.50 -6.56
CA ALA A 46 -10.37 -16.31 -5.70
C ALA A 46 -8.91 -15.83 -5.77
N THR A 47 -8.39 -15.59 -6.97
CA THR A 47 -7.02 -15.05 -7.14
C THR A 47 -6.89 -13.67 -6.51
N ARG A 48 -7.87 -12.77 -6.71
CA ARG A 48 -7.87 -11.43 -6.08
C ARG A 48 -7.87 -11.51 -4.56
N ALA A 49 -8.71 -12.36 -3.97
CA ALA A 49 -8.77 -12.53 -2.52
C ALA A 49 -7.45 -13.08 -1.95
N LEU A 50 -6.85 -14.07 -2.61
CA LEU A 50 -5.56 -14.62 -2.21
C LEU A 50 -4.46 -13.58 -2.28
N LEU A 51 -4.37 -12.83 -3.38
CA LEU A 51 -3.38 -11.77 -3.52
C LEU A 51 -3.61 -10.64 -2.53
N ALA A 52 -4.84 -10.19 -2.33
CA ALA A 52 -5.16 -9.16 -1.35
C ALA A 52 -4.72 -9.57 0.06
N ARG A 53 -4.97 -10.82 0.46
CA ARG A 53 -4.52 -11.34 1.77
C ARG A 53 -2.99 -11.53 1.83
N ALA A 54 -2.40 -12.08 0.77
CA ALA A 54 -0.96 -12.26 0.67
C ALA A 54 -0.22 -10.93 0.76
N ALA A 55 -0.76 -9.91 0.09
CA ALA A 55 -0.25 -8.57 0.02
C ALA A 55 -0.81 -7.65 1.11
N ALA A 56 -1.66 -8.10 2.03
CA ALA A 56 -2.19 -7.24 3.09
C ALA A 56 -1.08 -6.64 3.96
N LYS A 57 0.01 -7.40 4.16
CA LYS A 57 1.23 -6.93 4.86
C LYS A 57 2.25 -6.25 3.95
N LEU A 58 2.04 -6.32 2.64
CA LEU A 58 2.92 -5.73 1.61
C LEU A 58 2.30 -4.50 0.96
N SER A 59 1.02 -4.24 1.21
CA SER A 59 0.27 -3.15 0.62
C SER A 59 0.86 -1.88 1.21
N PRO A 60 1.53 -1.06 0.39
CA PRO A 60 2.02 0.21 0.88
C PRO A 60 0.79 1.00 1.35
N ALA A 61 0.93 1.66 2.49
CA ALA A 61 -0.19 2.34 3.13
C ALA A 61 -0.75 3.50 2.27
N LEU A 62 0.05 3.93 1.28
CA LEU A 62 -0.36 4.73 0.13
C LEU A 62 0.15 4.08 -1.14
N ARG A 63 -0.63 4.11 -2.21
CA ARG A 63 -0.21 3.70 -3.55
C ARG A 63 -0.52 4.79 -4.58
N PRO A 64 0.25 4.92 -5.66
CA PRO A 64 -0.11 5.77 -6.80
C PRO A 64 -1.51 5.44 -7.34
N VAL A 65 -2.30 6.46 -7.70
CA VAL A 65 -3.49 6.25 -8.54
C VAL A 65 -3.04 5.91 -9.97
N SER A 66 -3.78 5.02 -10.63
CA SER A 66 -3.49 4.60 -12.01
C SER A 66 -3.35 5.81 -12.96
N GLY A 67 -2.36 5.75 -13.85
CA GLY A 67 -2.13 6.78 -14.86
C GLY A 67 -1.09 7.85 -14.49
N GLN A 68 -0.56 7.85 -13.26
CA GLN A 68 0.55 8.72 -12.85
C GLN A 68 1.90 8.02 -13.06
N ARG A 69 2.48 8.14 -14.28
CA ARG A 69 3.77 7.51 -14.62
C ARG A 69 4.90 8.05 -13.74
N GLY A 70 5.86 7.18 -13.40
CA GLY A 70 7.01 7.53 -12.57
C GLY A 70 6.72 7.74 -11.08
N LEU A 71 5.44 7.89 -10.68
CA LEU A 71 5.06 8.02 -9.28
C LEU A 71 5.29 6.72 -8.53
N THR A 72 6.06 6.78 -7.44
CA THR A 72 6.29 5.65 -6.55
C THR A 72 6.16 6.04 -5.08
N THR A 73 5.77 5.07 -4.26
CA THR A 73 5.62 5.22 -2.82
C THR A 73 6.52 4.22 -2.11
N VAL A 74 7.41 4.70 -1.25
CA VAL A 74 8.39 3.89 -0.54
C VAL A 74 8.18 4.05 0.97
N PRO A 75 7.84 2.97 1.70
CA PRO A 75 7.81 3.03 3.15
C PRO A 75 9.24 3.10 3.70
N ILE A 76 9.45 4.01 4.66
CA ILE A 76 10.70 4.23 5.37
C ILE A 76 10.44 3.97 6.86
N ALA A 77 11.12 2.97 7.41
CA ALA A 77 11.07 2.71 8.84
C ALA A 77 11.87 3.79 9.59
N CYS A 78 11.24 4.45 10.55
CA CYS A 78 11.84 5.46 11.41
C CYS A 78 11.72 5.05 12.89
N ALA A 79 12.51 5.67 13.76
CA ALA A 79 12.45 5.40 15.20
C ALA A 79 11.06 5.69 15.82
N HIS A 80 10.31 6.63 15.22
CA HIS A 80 9.03 7.13 15.73
C HIS A 80 7.80 6.61 14.95
N GLY A 81 7.98 5.64 14.06
CA GLY A 81 6.90 5.11 13.22
C GLY A 81 7.34 4.85 11.80
N THR A 82 6.39 4.81 10.87
CA THR A 82 6.67 4.62 9.45
C THR A 82 6.39 5.90 8.69
N LEU A 83 7.36 6.36 7.92
CA LEU A 83 7.19 7.44 6.95
C LEU A 83 6.93 6.83 5.57
N VAL A 84 6.15 7.49 4.74
CA VAL A 84 5.96 7.12 3.33
C VAL A 84 6.56 8.22 2.48
N ALA A 85 7.62 7.88 1.74
CA ALA A 85 8.17 8.74 0.72
C ALA A 85 7.41 8.57 -0.58
N VAL A 86 6.92 9.68 -1.11
CA VAL A 86 6.22 9.77 -2.39
C VAL A 86 7.17 10.47 -3.35
N LEU A 87 7.57 9.77 -4.42
CA LEU A 87 8.51 10.28 -5.41
C LEU A 87 7.79 10.39 -6.76
N ALA A 88 7.66 11.59 -7.27
CA ALA A 88 6.95 12.00 -8.48
C ALA A 88 7.92 12.77 -9.39
N PRO A 89 8.86 12.08 -10.06
CA PRO A 89 9.93 12.71 -10.84
C PRO A 89 9.43 13.46 -12.09
N GLU A 90 8.23 13.14 -12.58
CA GLU A 90 7.59 13.87 -13.68
C GLU A 90 6.66 14.95 -13.12
N THR A 91 7.17 16.16 -12.91
CA THR A 91 6.32 17.36 -13.01
C THR A 91 6.07 17.59 -14.49
N THR A 92 5.00 17.00 -15.04
CA THR A 92 4.62 17.19 -16.45
C THR A 92 4.67 18.66 -16.85
N GLU A 93 5.33 18.96 -17.98
CA GLU A 93 5.29 20.26 -18.65
C GLU A 93 3.84 20.79 -18.66
N GLY A 94 3.57 21.86 -17.90
CA GLY A 94 2.23 22.48 -17.86
C GLY A 94 1.65 22.79 -16.48
N GLY A 95 2.36 22.55 -15.38
CA GLY A 95 2.04 23.11 -14.06
C GLY A 95 1.92 22.08 -12.94
N ILE A 96 1.68 22.59 -11.73
CA ILE A 96 1.56 21.79 -10.49
C ILE A 96 0.25 21.00 -10.54
N ARG A 97 0.27 19.78 -11.09
CA ARG A 97 -0.82 18.83 -10.85
C ARG A 97 -0.63 18.19 -9.48
N PRO A 98 -1.68 18.10 -8.65
CA PRO A 98 -1.57 17.40 -7.39
C PRO A 98 -1.26 15.92 -7.62
N ILE A 99 -0.31 15.38 -6.85
CA ILE A 99 -0.07 13.94 -6.78
C ILE A 99 -1.32 13.29 -6.19
N ARG A 100 -1.79 12.20 -6.81
CA ARG A 100 -2.97 11.47 -6.34
C ARG A 100 -2.55 10.10 -5.87
N LEU A 101 -2.86 9.83 -4.61
CA LEU A 101 -2.55 8.58 -3.95
C LEU A 101 -3.84 7.93 -3.50
N GLN A 102 -3.80 6.61 -3.35
CA GLN A 102 -4.87 5.81 -2.83
C GLN A 102 -4.40 5.20 -1.50
N GLY A 103 -5.11 5.53 -0.43
CA GLY A 103 -4.94 4.99 0.91
C GLY A 103 -6.24 4.41 1.46
N ALA A 104 -6.28 4.21 2.78
CA ALA A 104 -7.51 3.86 3.48
C ALA A 104 -8.45 5.08 3.58
N PRO A 105 -9.76 4.94 3.29
CA PRO A 105 -10.74 6.03 3.43
C PRO A 105 -10.73 6.68 4.81
N GLY A 106 -10.77 8.02 4.85
CA GLY A 106 -10.77 8.79 6.10
C GLY A 106 -9.44 8.76 6.87
N ARG A 107 -8.39 8.10 6.36
CA ARG A 107 -7.08 8.08 7.02
C ARG A 107 -6.44 9.46 6.96
N VAL A 108 -5.96 9.93 8.11
CA VAL A 108 -5.23 11.18 8.26
C VAL A 108 -3.73 10.92 8.12
N TRP A 109 -3.08 11.73 7.32
CA TRP A 109 -1.65 11.74 7.04
C TRP A 109 -1.07 13.07 7.46
N GLN A 110 0.12 13.07 8.06
CA GLN A 110 0.80 14.32 8.39
C GLN A 110 1.99 14.51 7.45
N ASP A 111 2.05 15.67 6.80
CA ASP A 111 3.21 16.11 6.03
C ASP A 111 4.40 16.36 6.95
N PHE A 112 5.53 15.72 6.65
CA PHE A 112 6.73 15.80 7.47
C PHE A 112 7.38 17.19 7.42
N TRP A 113 7.27 17.90 6.30
CA TRP A 113 7.91 19.19 6.08
C TRP A 113 7.14 20.32 6.76
N THR A 114 5.81 20.34 6.60
CA THR A 114 4.96 21.44 7.07
C THR A 114 4.25 21.12 8.38
N GLY A 115 4.11 19.84 8.73
CA GLY A 115 3.26 19.39 9.84
C GLY A 115 1.76 19.42 9.54
N GLU A 116 1.36 19.83 8.33
CA GLU A 116 -0.05 19.88 7.90
C GLU A 116 -0.64 18.47 7.80
N THR A 117 -1.93 18.35 8.12
CA THR A 117 -2.65 17.08 8.00
C THR A 117 -3.48 17.02 6.74
N HIS A 118 -3.32 15.95 5.96
CA HIS A 118 -4.11 15.63 4.79
C HIS A 118 -4.97 14.39 5.06
N THR A 119 -6.27 14.46 4.75
CA THR A 119 -7.19 13.34 4.99
C THR A 119 -7.60 12.73 3.66
N ALA A 120 -7.48 11.40 3.54
CA ALA A 120 -7.98 10.67 2.39
C ALA A 120 -9.51 10.73 2.37
N ASP A 121 -10.10 10.96 1.20
CA ASP A 121 -11.55 11.12 1.06
C ASP A 121 -12.32 9.81 1.29
N ALA A 122 -13.64 9.82 1.05
CA ALA A 122 -14.51 8.65 1.22
C ALA A 122 -14.15 7.48 0.29
N THR A 123 -13.47 7.74 -0.82
CA THR A 123 -12.95 6.73 -1.75
C THR A 123 -11.53 6.27 -1.37
N GLY A 124 -10.88 6.97 -0.44
CA GLY A 124 -9.49 6.77 -0.05
C GLY A 124 -8.50 7.51 -0.95
N GLU A 125 -8.95 8.42 -1.82
CA GLU A 125 -8.07 9.27 -2.61
C GLU A 125 -7.49 10.39 -1.74
N LEU A 126 -6.18 10.62 -1.87
CA LEU A 126 -5.42 11.66 -1.20
C LEU A 126 -4.69 12.50 -2.26
N ALA A 127 -4.97 13.80 -2.29
CA ALA A 127 -4.32 14.74 -3.18
C ALA A 127 -3.27 15.57 -2.43
N LEU A 128 -2.03 15.61 -2.93
CA LEU A 128 -0.93 16.35 -2.32
C LEU A 128 -0.39 17.43 -3.27
N PRO A 129 -0.01 18.62 -2.76
CA PRO A 129 0.70 19.62 -3.55
C PRO A 129 2.10 19.10 -3.89
N ALA A 130 2.36 18.88 -5.18
CA ALA A 130 3.59 18.28 -5.68
C ALA A 130 4.68 19.33 -5.95
N ILE A 131 5.04 20.13 -4.93
CA ILE A 131 5.87 21.34 -5.15
C ILE A 131 7.24 20.98 -5.77
N ASP A 132 7.89 19.92 -5.27
CA ASP A 132 9.21 19.48 -5.74
C ASP A 132 9.21 18.03 -6.26
N GLY A 133 8.03 17.49 -6.57
CA GLY A 133 7.88 16.08 -6.95
C GLY A 133 8.25 15.10 -5.83
N VAL A 134 8.39 15.55 -4.58
CA VAL A 134 8.63 14.69 -3.42
C VAL A 134 7.70 15.09 -2.28
N ALA A 135 7.05 14.11 -1.66
CA ALA A 135 6.30 14.31 -0.41
C ALA A 135 6.68 13.23 0.61
N LEU A 136 6.68 13.59 1.89
CA LEU A 136 6.98 12.69 3.00
C LEU A 136 5.81 12.71 3.98
N LEU A 137 5.13 11.57 4.15
CA LEU A 137 3.92 11.47 4.97
C LEU A 137 4.08 10.46 6.10
N TRP A 138 3.68 10.84 7.32
CA TRP A 138 3.63 9.91 8.45
C TRP A 138 2.44 8.95 8.34
N ASN A 139 2.74 7.66 8.38
CA ASN A 139 1.76 6.57 8.36
C ASN A 139 1.25 6.25 9.78
N GLU A 140 0.65 7.26 10.42
CA GLU A 140 0.32 7.44 11.85
C GLU A 140 1.10 8.64 12.38
N ALA A 141 0.39 9.72 12.71
CA ALA A 141 1.00 10.92 13.23
C ALA A 141 1.81 10.56 14.49
N PRO A 142 3.13 10.87 14.53
CA PRO A 142 3.89 10.68 15.74
C PRO A 142 3.25 11.50 16.86
N ALA A 143 3.31 10.98 18.10
CA ALA A 143 2.93 11.79 19.26
C ALA A 143 3.66 13.15 19.18
N PRO A 144 2.99 14.27 19.46
CA PRO A 144 3.61 15.59 19.33
C PRO A 144 4.89 15.59 20.15
N LEU A 145 6.00 16.02 19.52
CA LEU A 145 7.28 16.18 20.19
C LEU A 145 7.05 17.02 21.45
N ALA A 146 7.25 16.40 22.63
CA ALA A 146 7.27 17.13 23.87
C ALA A 146 8.29 18.25 23.70
N LYS A 147 7.85 19.51 23.81
CA LYS A 147 8.75 20.66 23.73
C LYS A 147 9.80 20.47 24.82
N THR A 148 11.03 20.16 24.43
CA THR A 148 12.15 20.19 25.36
C THR A 148 12.26 21.63 25.85
N PRO A 149 12.08 21.92 27.14
CA PRO A 149 12.33 23.26 27.64
C PRO A 149 13.80 23.58 27.40
N VAL A 150 14.05 24.67 26.67
CA VAL A 150 15.36 25.31 26.55
C VAL A 150 15.60 26.14 27.80
#